data_AF-A0A5E5P5N8-F1
#
_entry.id   AF-A0A5E5P5N8-F1
#
_cell.length_a   1.000
_cell.length_b   1.000
_cell.length_c   1.000
_cell.angle_alpha   90.00
_cell.angle_beta   90.00
_cell.angle_gamma   90.00
#
_symmetry.space_group_name_H-M   'P 1'
#
loop_
_entity.id
_entity.type
_entity.pdbx_description
1 polymer ?
#
loop_
_entity_poly.entity_id
_entity_poly.type
_entity_poly.pdbx_seq_one_letter_code
_entity_poly.pdbx_strand_id
1 'polypeptide(L)'
;MTSTKYFVQPIGPDDIPSWRMLRHCLWPQASADEHDREMAETLSSPERYATFIAFSTAKAALGFAEASIRHDYVNGCDTSPVLFLEGIYVAPEARRQGVAKALFEYVEQWRRLPRFE
;
A
#
# COMPACT_ATOMS: atom_id res chain seq x y z
N MET A 1 -14.70 1.39 23.55
CA MET A 1 -13.44 1.30 22.80
C MET A 1 -13.31 2.59 21.99
N THR A 2 -12.29 3.39 22.25
CA THR A 2 -12.01 4.61 21.49
C THR A 2 -11.52 4.23 20.10
N SER A 3 -12.21 4.68 19.05
CA SER A 3 -11.73 4.53 17.67
C SER A 3 -10.43 5.32 17.52
N THR A 4 -9.35 4.66 17.10
CA THR A 4 -8.11 5.31 16.69
C THR A 4 -8.43 6.25 15.54
N LYS A 5 -8.07 7.53 15.68
CA LYS A 5 -8.12 8.50 14.58
C LYS A 5 -6.88 8.33 13.71
N TYR A 6 -7.08 8.32 12.40
CA TYR A 6 -6.01 8.12 11.42
C TYR A 6 -6.25 8.93 10.15
N PHE A 7 -5.21 9.06 9.34
CA PHE A 7 -5.26 9.60 7.98
C PHE A 7 -4.43 8.71 7.06
N VAL A 8 -4.73 8.76 5.76
CA VAL A 8 -4.02 8.01 4.71
C VAL A 8 -3.38 8.99 3.74
N GLN A 9 -2.18 8.69 3.27
CA GLN A 9 -1.48 9.48 2.26
C GLN A 9 -0.69 8.58 1.30
N PRO A 10 -0.38 9.06 0.08
CA PRO A 10 0.67 8.46 -0.74
C PRO A 10 2.01 8.52 0.00
N ILE A 11 2.87 7.52 -0.19
CA ILE A 11 4.20 7.53 0.40
C ILE A 11 5.05 8.68 -0.12
N GLY A 12 5.71 9.39 0.79
CA GLY A 12 6.85 10.27 0.51
C GLY A 12 8.19 9.71 1.02
N PRO A 13 9.32 10.38 0.74
CA PRO A 13 10.65 9.92 1.17
C PRO A 13 10.76 9.68 2.69
N ASP A 14 10.10 10.52 3.51
CA ASP A 14 10.11 10.43 4.96
C ASP A 14 9.33 9.21 5.50
N ASP A 15 8.47 8.60 4.67
CA ASP A 15 7.64 7.47 5.05
C ASP A 15 8.34 6.13 4.81
N ILE A 16 9.44 6.11 4.04
CA ILE A 16 10.18 4.89 3.64
C ILE A 16 10.55 4.01 4.85
N PRO A 17 11.08 4.54 5.97
CA PRO A 17 11.39 3.69 7.13
C PRO A 17 10.15 3.03 7.74
N SER A 18 9.04 3.77 7.81
CA SER A 18 7.76 3.27 8.34
C SER A 18 7.17 2.19 7.43
N TRP A 19 7.24 2.41 6.13
CA TRP A 19 6.80 1.43 5.14
C TRP A 19 7.62 0.14 5.20
N ARG A 20 8.96 0.23 5.22
CA ARG A 20 9.86 -0.92 5.34
C ARG A 20 9.53 -1.76 6.57
N MET A 21 9.34 -1.11 7.72
CA MET A 21 8.98 -1.78 8.97
C MET A 21 7.67 -2.58 8.82
N LEU A 22 6.63 -1.96 8.25
CA LEU A 22 5.35 -2.63 8.04
C LEU A 22 5.42 -3.74 6.97
N ARG A 23 6.18 -3.55 5.88
CA ARG A 23 6.44 -4.60 4.87
C ARG A 23 7.06 -5.83 5.50
N HIS A 24 8.03 -5.65 6.39
CA HIS A 24 8.64 -6.77 7.10
C HIS A 24 7.63 -7.52 7.98
N CYS A 25 6.63 -6.83 8.54
CA CYS A 25 5.54 -7.49 9.26
C CYS A 25 4.61 -8.31 8.34
N LEU A 26 4.43 -7.91 7.07
CA LEU A 26 3.61 -8.64 6.10
C LEU A 26 4.37 -9.83 5.50
N TRP A 27 5.64 -9.63 5.15
CA TRP A 27 6.52 -10.62 4.54
C TRP A 27 7.81 -10.81 5.38
N PRO A 28 7.72 -11.46 6.55
CA PRO A 28 8.85 -11.64 7.45
C PRO A 28 9.95 -12.55 6.91
N GLN A 29 9.64 -13.37 5.90
CA GLN A 29 10.58 -14.25 5.24
C GLN A 29 11.49 -13.55 4.22
N ALA A 30 11.11 -12.36 3.74
CA ALA A 30 11.93 -11.59 2.82
C ALA A 30 13.04 -10.85 3.58
N SER A 31 14.25 -10.91 3.03
CA SER A 31 15.43 -10.23 3.55
C SER A 31 15.31 -8.70 3.45
N ALA A 32 16.14 -7.97 4.20
CA ALA A 32 16.17 -6.52 4.13
C ALA A 32 16.53 -6.01 2.72
N ASP A 33 17.49 -6.65 2.05
CA ASP A 33 17.93 -6.29 0.70
C ASP A 33 16.82 -6.52 -0.34
N GLU A 34 16.03 -7.60 -0.19
CA GLU A 34 14.87 -7.85 -1.04
C GLU A 34 13.80 -6.78 -0.88
N HIS A 35 13.49 -6.40 0.37
CA HIS A 35 12.58 -5.30 0.64
C HIS A 35 13.06 -4.00 0.00
N ASP A 36 14.35 -3.66 0.17
CA ASP A 36 14.92 -2.42 -0.34
C ASP A 36 14.90 -2.36 -1.88
N ARG A 37 15.23 -3.48 -2.53
CA ARG A 37 15.19 -3.58 -3.99
C ARG A 37 13.77 -3.37 -4.52
N GLU A 38 12.77 -4.05 -3.96
CA GLU A 38 11.37 -3.94 -4.42
C GLU A 38 10.74 -2.58 -4.11
N MET A 39 11.07 -2.01 -2.94
CA MET A 39 10.65 -0.66 -2.58
C MET A 39 11.24 0.37 -3.56
N ALA A 40 12.52 0.23 -3.92
CA ALA A 40 13.14 1.08 -4.92
C ALA A 40 12.50 0.92 -6.30
N GLU A 41 12.20 -0.30 -6.73
CA GLU A 41 11.48 -0.58 -7.99
C GLU A 41 10.12 0.14 -8.01
N THR A 42 9.33 -0.05 -6.95
CA THR A 42 8.02 0.59 -6.76
C THR A 42 8.11 2.12 -6.88
N LEU A 43 9.08 2.74 -6.22
CA LEU A 43 9.27 4.20 -6.25
C LEU A 43 9.77 4.71 -7.60
N SER A 44 10.50 3.88 -8.35
CA SER A 44 11.06 4.24 -9.66
C SER A 44 10.05 4.17 -10.82
N SER A 45 8.91 3.51 -10.61
CA SER A 45 7.84 3.32 -11.61
C SER A 45 6.46 3.79 -11.12
N PRO A 46 6.30 5.10 -10.82
CA PRO A 46 5.05 5.67 -10.28
C PRO A 46 3.86 5.62 -11.27
N GLU A 47 4.10 5.34 -12.54
CA GLU A 47 3.08 5.04 -13.55
C GLU A 47 2.49 3.64 -13.39
N ARG A 48 3.26 2.69 -12.83
CA ARG A 48 2.87 1.29 -12.70
C ARG A 48 2.48 0.91 -11.28
N TYR A 49 3.09 1.53 -10.27
CA TYR A 49 2.88 1.18 -8.87
C TYR A 49 2.40 2.37 -8.05
N ALA A 50 1.61 2.08 -7.01
CA ALA A 50 1.22 3.05 -6.01
C ALA A 50 1.27 2.44 -4.63
N THR A 51 1.78 3.21 -3.67
CA THR A 51 1.82 2.83 -2.26
C THR A 51 1.21 3.92 -1.40
N PHE A 52 0.33 3.50 -0.50
CA PHE A 52 -0.32 4.37 0.48
C PHE A 52 -0.01 3.88 1.89
N ILE A 53 0.12 4.82 2.83
CA ILE A 53 0.39 4.53 4.23
C ILE A 53 -0.61 5.25 5.12
N ALA A 54 -1.04 4.56 6.18
CA ALA A 54 -1.95 5.09 7.19
C ALA A 54 -1.16 5.46 8.45
N PHE A 55 -1.40 6.65 8.99
CA PHE A 55 -0.80 7.11 10.24
C PHE A 55 -1.88 7.47 11.26
N SER A 56 -1.58 7.26 12.54
CA SER A 56 -2.36 7.85 13.62
C SER A 56 -2.13 9.36 13.70
N THR A 57 -2.99 10.07 14.43
CA THR A 57 -2.76 11.50 14.74
C THR A 57 -1.47 11.76 15.55
N ALA A 58 -0.94 10.72 16.20
CA ALA A 58 0.36 10.75 16.88
C ALA A 58 1.54 10.37 15.96
N LYS A 59 1.31 10.31 14.64
CA LYS A 59 2.29 9.94 13.60
C LYS A 59 2.87 8.53 13.72
N ALA A 60 2.17 7.61 14.40
CA ALA A 60 2.53 6.19 14.38
C ALA A 60 1.99 5.54 13.10
N ALA A 61 2.83 4.79 12.38
CA ALA A 61 2.42 4.07 11.19
C ALA A 61 1.51 2.89 11.56
N LEU A 62 0.31 2.84 10.96
CA LEU A 62 -0.75 1.89 11.31
C LEU A 62 -0.93 0.79 10.27
N GLY A 63 -0.51 1.03 9.02
CA GLY A 63 -0.70 0.09 7.92
C GLY A 63 -0.32 0.70 6.58
N PHE A 64 -0.21 -0.15 5.56
CA PHE A 64 0.07 0.26 4.19
C PHE A 64 -0.73 -0.58 3.20
N ALA A 65 -0.87 -0.07 1.98
CA ALA A 65 -1.33 -0.82 0.81
C ALA A 65 -0.43 -0.53 -0.39
N GLU A 66 0.01 -1.60 -1.05
CA GLU A 66 0.76 -1.60 -2.31
C GLU A 66 -0.17 -2.09 -3.43
N ALA A 67 -0.18 -1.36 -4.53
CA ALA A 67 -0.98 -1.69 -5.71
C ALA A 67 -0.18 -1.50 -7.00
N SER A 68 -0.59 -2.20 -8.04
CA SER A 68 0.01 -2.11 -9.36
C SER A 68 -1.04 -2.07 -10.48
N ILE A 69 -0.64 -1.55 -11.64
CA ILE A 69 -1.34 -1.75 -12.90
C ILE A 69 -0.72 -2.97 -13.58
N ARG A 70 -1.53 -4.01 -13.74
CA ARG A 70 -1.13 -5.25 -14.43
C ARG A 70 -1.74 -5.30 -15.82
N HIS A 71 -0.89 -5.55 -16.81
CA HIS A 71 -1.29 -5.78 -18.20
C HIS A 71 -1.21 -7.26 -18.58
N ASP A 72 -0.47 -8.05 -17.79
CA ASP A 72 -0.44 -9.50 -17.85
C ASP A 72 -1.79 -10.11 -17.45
N TYR A 73 -1.99 -11.37 -17.81
CA TYR A 73 -3.22 -12.09 -17.46
C TYR A 73 -3.31 -12.27 -15.94
N VAL A 74 -4.38 -11.72 -15.35
CA VAL A 74 -4.72 -11.90 -13.94
C VAL A 74 -5.84 -12.92 -13.84
N ASN A 75 -5.60 -14.02 -13.11
CA ASN A 75 -6.61 -15.05 -12.87
C ASN A 75 -7.91 -14.45 -12.32
N GLY A 76 -9.03 -14.72 -13.00
CA GLY A 76 -10.36 -14.22 -12.59
C GLY A 76 -10.69 -12.81 -13.07
N CYS A 77 -9.92 -12.23 -14.00
CA CYS A 77 -10.22 -10.97 -14.66
C CYS A 77 -10.43 -11.16 -16.16
N ASP A 78 -11.52 -10.61 -16.68
CA ASP A 78 -11.87 -10.67 -18.11
C ASP A 78 -11.35 -9.45 -18.91
N THR A 79 -10.74 -8.48 -18.22
CA THR A 79 -10.30 -7.21 -18.80
C THR A 79 -8.84 -6.91 -18.47
N SER A 80 -8.18 -6.11 -19.30
CA SER A 80 -6.85 -5.56 -19.08
C SER A 80 -6.84 -4.07 -19.45
N PRO A 81 -6.15 -3.19 -18.70
CA PRO A 81 -5.36 -3.49 -17.50
C PRO A 81 -6.21 -3.76 -16.25
N VAL A 82 -5.59 -4.36 -15.24
CA VAL A 82 -6.19 -4.63 -13.92
C VAL A 82 -5.44 -3.84 -12.85
N LEU A 83 -6.21 -3.14 -12.01
CA LEU A 83 -5.68 -2.64 -10.74
C LEU A 83 -5.56 -3.81 -9.76
N PHE A 84 -4.33 -4.17 -9.42
CA PHE A 84 -4.04 -5.31 -8.55
C PHE A 84 -3.55 -4.82 -7.18
N LEU A 85 -4.10 -5.39 -6.11
CA LEU A 85 -3.63 -5.14 -4.74
C LEU A 85 -2.51 -6.13 -4.41
N GLU A 86 -1.26 -5.67 -4.44
CA GLU A 86 -0.06 -6.49 -4.23
C GLU A 86 0.11 -6.88 -2.76
N GLY A 87 -0.19 -5.95 -1.85
CA GLY A 87 -0.09 -6.18 -0.42
C GLY A 87 -0.89 -5.18 0.37
N ILE A 88 -1.48 -5.63 1.48
CA ILE A 88 -2.12 -4.75 2.46
C ILE A 88 -1.85 -5.29 3.85
N TYR A 89 -1.39 -4.41 4.73
CA TYR A 89 -1.13 -4.75 6.12
C TYR A 89 -1.65 -3.67 7.04
N VAL A 90 -2.22 -4.08 8.18
CA VAL A 90 -2.62 -3.20 9.28
C VAL A 90 -2.06 -3.80 10.56
N ALA A 91 -1.37 -2.95 11.35
CA ALA A 91 -0.83 -3.28 12.66
C ALA A 91 -1.94 -3.88 13.55
N PRO A 92 -1.67 -4.95 14.33
CA PRO A 92 -2.70 -5.69 15.06
C PRO A 92 -3.63 -4.80 15.90
N GLU A 93 -3.07 -3.76 16.52
CA GLU A 93 -3.76 -2.82 17.42
C GLU A 93 -4.72 -1.89 16.66
N ALA A 94 -4.48 -1.67 15.36
CA ALA A 94 -5.28 -0.82 14.48
C ALA A 94 -6.31 -1.60 13.64
N ARG A 95 -6.37 -2.93 13.76
CA ARG A 95 -7.33 -3.77 13.03
C ARG A 95 -8.76 -3.59 13.52
N ARG A 96 -9.73 -3.86 12.64
CA ARG A 96 -11.19 -3.69 12.88
C ARG A 96 -11.62 -2.25 13.20
N GLN A 97 -10.80 -1.28 12.83
CA GLN A 97 -11.07 0.16 13.01
C GLN A 97 -11.30 0.90 11.69
N GLY A 98 -11.36 0.20 10.56
CA GLY A 98 -11.57 0.80 9.24
C GLY A 98 -10.29 1.18 8.47
N VAL A 99 -9.10 1.01 9.05
CA VAL A 99 -7.82 1.38 8.41
C VAL A 99 -7.62 0.70 7.04
N ALA A 100 -7.84 -0.62 6.96
CA ALA A 100 -7.71 -1.35 5.68
C ALA A 100 -8.70 -0.84 4.62
N LYS A 101 -9.93 -0.49 5.04
CA LYS A 101 -10.94 0.08 4.14
C LYS A 101 -10.47 1.43 3.59
N ALA A 102 -9.97 2.31 4.45
CA ALA A 102 -9.46 3.62 4.03
C ALA A 102 -8.25 3.50 3.09
N LEU A 103 -7.33 2.56 3.34
CA LEU A 103 -6.21 2.27 2.44
C LEU A 103 -6.71 1.80 1.06
N PHE A 104 -7.70 0.90 1.04
CA PHE A 104 -8.29 0.39 -0.19
C PHE A 104 -9.00 1.49 -1.00
N GLU A 105 -9.73 2.39 -0.33
CA GLU A 105 -10.37 3.53 -0.99
C GLU A 105 -9.37 4.46 -1.70
N TYR A 106 -8.15 4.60 -1.18
CA TYR A 106 -7.08 5.35 -1.85
C TYR A 106 -6.53 4.61 -3.08
N VAL A 107 -6.38 3.29 -2.98
CA VAL A 107 -6.00 2.43 -4.12
C VAL A 107 -7.05 2.52 -5.23
N GLU A 108 -8.34 2.45 -4.90
CA GLU A 108 -9.44 2.61 -5.88
C GLU A 108 -9.46 4.00 -6.53
N GLN A 109 -9.16 5.05 -5.77
CA GLN A 109 -9.09 6.41 -6.31
C GLN A 109 -7.94 6.58 -7.29
N TRP A 110 -6.80 5.92 -7.05
CA TRP A 110 -5.67 5.93 -7.98
C TRP A 110 -6.03 5.35 -9.35
N ARG A 111 -6.95 4.37 -9.42
CA ARG A 111 -7.52 3.85 -10.69
C ARG A 111 -8.13 4.92 -11.58
N ARG A 112 -8.68 5.98 -10.99
CA ARG A 112 -9.42 7.01 -11.73
C ARG A 112 -8.51 8.07 -12.37
N LEU A 113 -7.19 7.96 -12.18
CA LEU A 113 -6.24 8.85 -12.83
C LEU A 113 -6.18 8.56 -14.34
N PRO A 114 -5.86 9.56 -15.19
CA PRO A 114 -5.81 9.42 -16.66
C PRO A 114 -4.84 8.36 -17.22
N ARG A 115 -4.16 7.60 -16.35
CA ARG A 115 -3.15 6.58 -16.67
C ARG A 115 -3.76 5.19 -16.94
N PHE A 116 -5.09 5.06 -16.79
CA PHE A 116 -5.86 3.85 -17.03
C PHE A 116 -6.65 3.86 -18.36
N GLU A 117 -6.48 4.91 -19.18
CA GLU A 117 -7.03 4.99 -20.56
C GLU A 117 -5.97 4.66 -21.62
#